data_AF-A0A7L2LMQ2-F1
#
_entry.id   AF-A0A7L2LMQ2-F1
#
_cell.length_a   1.000
_cell.length_b   1.000
_cell.length_c   1.000
_cell.angle_alpha   90.00
_cell.angle_beta   90.00
_cell.angle_gamma   90.00
#
_symmetry.space_group_name_H-M   'P 1'
#
loop_
_entity.id
_entity.type
_entity.pdbx_description
1 polymer ?
#
loop_
_entity_poly.entity_id
_entity_poly.type
_entity_poly.pdbx_seq_one_letter_code
_entity_poly.pdbx_strand_id
1 'polypeptide(L)'
;QKTYLDSVCLQYPQFWLLNSHCFCLLKSGMGLIIFLLCAYVPKTEAVRCKWEEVLRDLERIKTSEDIDVSLYTANADEDEECQELVMRCFFLETEVIVQECSLKNCSKTQDVWNIWKNGNQSFEKNKLTSKKLEKCKECEEYEEKNFTEFVENFVKVMQRDCK
;
A
#
# COMPACT_ATOMS: atom_id res chain seq x y z
N GLN A 1 -37.96 -15.32 -1.85
CA GLN A 1 -37.31 -16.62 -1.56
C GLN A 1 -35.98 -16.62 -2.30
N LYS A 2 -34.86 -16.74 -1.56
CA LYS A 2 -33.48 -16.66 -2.08
C LYS A 2 -33.16 -17.85 -2.98
N THR A 3 -32.53 -17.62 -4.13
CA THR A 3 -31.69 -18.61 -4.80
C THR A 3 -30.35 -17.97 -5.11
N TYR A 4 -29.35 -18.49 -4.40
CA TYR A 4 -27.92 -18.24 -4.53
C TYR A 4 -27.49 -18.61 -5.95
N LEU A 5 -26.95 -17.66 -6.72
CA LEU A 5 -26.20 -17.96 -7.93
C LEU A 5 -24.75 -18.17 -7.50
N ASP A 6 -24.39 -19.43 -7.28
CA ASP A 6 -23.02 -19.84 -7.00
C ASP A 6 -22.12 -19.42 -8.17
N SER A 7 -21.07 -18.68 -7.84
CA SER A 7 -19.94 -18.42 -8.72
C SER A 7 -19.26 -19.74 -9.05
N VAL A 8 -19.61 -20.34 -10.19
CA VAL A 8 -18.85 -21.46 -10.75
C VAL A 8 -17.46 -20.93 -11.11
N CYS A 9 -16.47 -21.31 -10.30
CA CYS A 9 -15.06 -21.04 -10.50
C CYS A 9 -14.62 -21.45 -11.91
N LEU A 10 -14.35 -20.46 -12.75
CA LEU A 10 -13.74 -20.59 -14.09
C LEU A 10 -12.25 -21.01 -14.06
N GLN A 11 -11.76 -21.60 -12.96
CA GLN A 11 -10.34 -21.95 -12.78
C GLN A 11 -9.98 -23.37 -13.26
N TYR A 12 -10.94 -24.26 -13.46
CA TYR A 12 -10.66 -25.67 -13.78
C TYR A 12 -10.25 -25.95 -15.24
N PRO A 13 -10.84 -25.32 -16.28
CA PRO A 13 -10.49 -25.62 -17.68
C PRO A 13 -9.09 -25.10 -18.08
N GLN A 14 -8.66 -23.99 -17.50
CA GLN A 14 -7.35 -23.40 -17.78
C GLN A 14 -6.20 -24.24 -17.22
N PHE A 15 -6.39 -24.89 -16.06
CA PHE A 15 -5.39 -25.77 -15.47
C PHE A 15 -5.10 -26.99 -16.37
N TRP A 16 -6.13 -27.57 -16.99
CA TRP A 16 -5.97 -28.76 -17.85
C TRP A 16 -5.27 -28.43 -19.18
N LEU A 17 -5.57 -27.28 -19.77
CA LEU A 17 -4.91 -26.80 -20.99
C LEU A 17 -3.43 -26.50 -20.76
N LEU A 18 -3.09 -25.81 -19.66
CA LEU A 18 -1.68 -25.57 -19.30
C LEU A 18 -0.92 -26.88 -19.02
N ASN A 19 -1.57 -27.85 -18.37
CA ASN A 19 -0.93 -29.13 -18.06
C ASN A 19 -0.66 -29.98 -19.32
N SER A 20 -1.58 -29.96 -20.30
CA SER A 20 -1.40 -30.69 -21.57
C SER A 20 -0.26 -30.14 -22.41
N HIS A 21 -0.09 -28.82 -22.48
CA HIS A 21 1.01 -28.20 -23.24
C HIS A 21 2.37 -28.31 -22.54
N CYS A 22 2.41 -28.27 -21.20
CA CYS A 22 3.62 -28.54 -20.42
C CYS A 22 4.12 -29.99 -20.63
N PHE A 23 3.22 -30.96 -20.68
CA PHE A 23 3.60 -32.37 -20.86
C PHE A 23 4.17 -32.65 -22.26
N CYS A 24 3.74 -31.92 -23.28
CA CYS A 24 4.31 -32.01 -24.63
C CYS A 24 5.76 -31.49 -24.70
N LEU A 25 6.10 -30.45 -23.92
CA LEU A 25 7.46 -29.90 -23.87
C LEU A 25 8.45 -30.90 -23.24
N LEU A 26 8.02 -31.66 -22.24
CA LEU A 26 8.83 -32.70 -21.59
C LEU A 26 9.22 -33.89 -22.50
N LYS A 27 8.62 -33.99 -23.70
CA LYS A 27 8.85 -35.10 -24.63
C LYS A 27 10.10 -34.95 -25.50
N SER A 28 10.75 -33.78 -25.49
CA SER A 28 12.02 -33.54 -26.20
C SER A 28 13.14 -33.22 -25.22
N GLY A 29 14.37 -33.65 -25.51
CA GLY A 29 15.53 -33.38 -24.65
C GLY A 29 15.75 -31.89 -24.36
N MET A 30 15.35 -31.00 -25.28
CA MET A 30 15.39 -29.55 -25.08
C MET A 30 14.32 -29.03 -24.10
N GLY A 31 13.12 -29.60 -24.08
CA GLY A 31 12.06 -29.12 -23.19
C GLY A 31 12.22 -29.60 -21.74
N LEU A 32 12.92 -30.72 -21.50
CA LEU A 32 13.39 -31.10 -20.16
C LEU A 32 14.38 -30.08 -19.59
N ILE A 33 15.29 -29.56 -20.43
CA ILE A 33 16.25 -28.54 -20.03
C ILE A 33 15.52 -27.24 -19.65
N ILE A 34 14.54 -26.82 -20.45
CA ILE A 34 13.73 -25.61 -20.16
C ILE A 34 12.95 -25.78 -18.85
N PHE A 35 12.33 -26.95 -18.62
CA PHE A 35 11.59 -27.22 -17.39
C PHE A 35 12.49 -27.22 -16.15
N LEU A 36 13.68 -27.82 -16.24
CA LEU A 36 14.68 -27.76 -15.17
C LEU A 36 15.12 -26.30 -14.93
N LEU A 37 15.41 -25.53 -15.98
CA LEU A 37 15.77 -24.12 -15.83
C LEU A 37 14.66 -23.33 -15.12
N CYS A 38 13.39 -23.54 -15.44
CA CYS A 38 12.26 -22.91 -14.75
C CYS A 38 12.10 -23.36 -13.29
N ALA A 39 12.35 -24.63 -12.97
CA ALA A 39 12.31 -25.14 -11.59
C ALA A 39 13.48 -24.62 -10.73
N TYR A 40 14.60 -24.28 -11.37
CA TYR A 40 15.79 -23.69 -10.74
C TYR A 40 15.79 -22.15 -10.77
N VAL A 41 14.78 -21.49 -11.35
CA VAL A 41 14.59 -20.05 -11.16
C VAL A 41 14.29 -19.84 -9.67
N PRO A 42 15.17 -19.17 -8.91
CA PRO A 42 14.86 -18.79 -7.54
C PRO A 42 13.55 -18.02 -7.60
N LYS A 43 12.59 -18.35 -6.74
CA LYS A 43 11.45 -17.44 -6.52
C LYS A 43 12.02 -16.13 -6.02
N THR A 44 12.28 -15.20 -6.94
CA THR A 44 12.52 -13.82 -6.61
C THR A 44 11.15 -13.28 -6.22
N GLU A 45 10.76 -13.49 -4.96
CA GLU A 45 9.78 -12.60 -4.37
C GLU A 45 10.42 -11.21 -4.43
N ALA A 46 10.02 -10.41 -5.40
CA ALA A 46 10.33 -8.99 -5.38
C ALA A 46 9.91 -8.51 -3.99
N VAL A 47 10.83 -7.88 -3.25
CA VAL A 47 10.54 -7.34 -1.93
C VAL A 47 9.35 -6.41 -2.10
N ARG A 48 8.17 -6.88 -1.71
CA ARG A 48 6.92 -6.17 -1.93
C ARG A 48 6.89 -5.04 -0.90
N CYS A 49 6.83 -3.80 -1.39
CA CYS A 49 6.71 -2.62 -0.54
C CYS A 49 5.56 -2.83 0.45
N LYS A 50 5.86 -2.77 1.77
CA LYS A 50 4.85 -2.99 2.81
C LYS A 50 3.70 -1.98 2.77
N TRP A 51 3.92 -0.84 2.10
CA TRP A 51 2.95 0.23 1.91
C TRP A 51 2.20 0.18 0.58
N GLU A 52 2.34 -0.88 -0.24
CA GLU A 52 1.75 -0.92 -1.59
C GLU A 52 0.24 -0.63 -1.62
N GLU A 53 -0.52 -1.19 -0.67
CA GLU A 53 -1.95 -0.94 -0.61
C GLU A 53 -2.27 0.52 -0.27
N VAL A 54 -1.50 1.11 0.64
CA VAL A 54 -1.67 2.50 1.06
C VAL A 54 -1.29 3.45 -0.06
N LEU A 55 -0.17 3.20 -0.75
CA LEU A 55 0.27 3.97 -1.92
C LEU A 55 -0.78 3.98 -3.03
N ARG A 56 -1.41 2.82 -3.30
CA ARG A 56 -2.47 2.71 -4.31
C ARG A 56 -3.69 3.54 -3.95
N ASP A 57 -4.09 3.56 -2.68
CA ASP A 57 -5.25 4.33 -2.24
C ASP A 57 -4.91 5.84 -2.16
N LEU A 58 -3.68 6.21 -1.78
CA LEU A 58 -3.19 7.60 -1.85
C LEU A 58 -3.29 8.18 -3.26
N GLU A 59 -2.87 7.42 -4.27
CA GLU A 59 -2.97 7.84 -5.66
C GLU A 59 -4.43 8.07 -6.10
N ARG A 60 -5.37 7.27 -5.60
CA ARG A 60 -6.81 7.42 -5.92
C ARG A 60 -7.45 8.66 -5.32
N ILE A 61 -6.94 9.13 -4.18
CA ILE A 61 -7.49 10.29 -3.48
C ILE A 61 -6.77 11.59 -3.83
N LYS A 62 -5.61 11.52 -4.50
CA LYS A 62 -4.76 12.69 -4.81
C LYS A 62 -5.51 13.86 -5.46
N THR A 63 -6.51 13.58 -6.29
CA THR A 63 -7.28 14.60 -7.02
C THR A 63 -8.63 14.91 -6.39
N SER A 64 -8.84 14.61 -5.11
CA SER A 64 -10.11 14.89 -4.44
C SER A 64 -10.24 16.38 -4.15
N GLU A 65 -11.27 17.02 -4.69
CA GLU A 65 -11.55 18.45 -4.52
C GLU A 65 -12.47 18.73 -3.32
N ASP A 66 -13.14 17.69 -2.80
CA ASP A 66 -14.09 17.78 -1.69
C ASP A 66 -13.45 17.52 -0.32
N ILE A 67 -12.13 17.38 -0.28
CA ILE A 67 -11.31 17.27 0.94
C ILE A 67 -10.55 18.58 1.14
N ASP A 68 -11.17 19.50 1.90
CA ASP A 68 -10.63 20.83 2.20
C ASP A 68 -10.17 20.90 3.66
N VAL A 69 -8.94 20.43 3.89
CA VAL A 69 -8.28 20.41 5.21
C VAL A 69 -6.84 20.87 5.12
N SER A 70 -6.36 21.43 6.22
CA SER A 70 -4.97 21.83 6.48
C SER A 70 -4.36 20.80 7.43
N LEU A 71 -3.24 20.19 7.05
CA LEU A 71 -2.68 19.01 7.73
C LEU A 71 -1.20 19.17 7.99
N TYR A 72 -0.73 18.76 9.16
CA TYR A 72 0.70 18.79 9.50
C TYR A 72 1.51 17.88 8.56
N THR A 73 2.37 18.49 7.74
CA THR A 73 3.03 17.79 6.64
C THR A 73 4.55 17.83 6.78
N ALA A 74 5.12 16.70 7.18
CA ALA A 74 6.57 16.52 7.23
C ALA A 74 7.20 16.56 5.82
N ASN A 75 8.44 17.04 5.74
CA ASN A 75 9.19 17.02 4.49
C ASN A 75 9.74 15.60 4.20
N ALA A 76 9.90 15.27 2.91
CA ALA A 76 10.38 13.94 2.51
C ALA A 76 11.87 13.69 2.82
N ASP A 77 12.62 14.76 3.08
CA ASP A 77 14.05 14.78 3.38
C ASP A 77 14.37 14.82 4.88
N GLU A 78 13.38 14.60 5.75
CA GLU A 78 13.60 14.40 7.18
C GLU A 78 14.60 13.24 7.43
N ASP A 79 15.29 13.30 8.58
CA ASP A 79 16.33 12.36 9.00
C ASP A 79 15.77 10.92 9.05
N GLU A 80 16.54 9.94 8.58
CA GLU A 80 16.11 8.52 8.54
C GLU A 80 15.77 7.97 9.92
N GLU A 81 16.45 8.45 10.96
CA GLU A 81 16.13 8.07 12.34
C GLU A 81 14.76 8.58 12.80
N CYS A 82 14.23 9.62 12.15
CA CYS A 82 12.91 10.19 12.43
C CYS A 82 11.79 9.58 11.55
N GLN A 83 12.13 8.70 10.61
CA GLN A 83 11.20 8.22 9.59
C GLN A 83 9.97 7.49 10.17
N GLU A 84 10.13 6.71 11.24
CA GLU A 84 8.97 6.07 11.90
C GLU A 84 8.01 7.12 12.48
N LEU A 85 8.54 8.17 13.12
CA LEU A 85 7.74 9.26 13.70
C LEU A 85 7.04 10.06 12.60
N VAL A 86 7.76 10.36 11.51
CA VAL A 86 7.19 11.01 10.33
C VAL A 86 6.02 10.20 9.76
N MET A 87 6.20 8.90 9.56
CA MET A 87 5.13 8.01 9.09
C MET A 87 3.93 8.01 10.04
N ARG A 88 4.16 8.00 11.35
CA ARG A 88 3.09 8.10 12.35
C ARG A 88 2.32 9.41 12.25
N CYS A 89 3.00 10.54 12.08
CA CYS A 89 2.34 11.83 11.88
C CYS A 89 1.41 11.81 10.67
N PHE A 90 1.86 11.30 9.51
CA PHE A 90 0.98 11.18 8.34
C PHE A 90 -0.28 10.34 8.61
N PHE A 91 -0.18 9.26 9.37
CA PHE A 91 -1.37 8.45 9.69
C PHE A 91 -2.28 9.09 10.75
N LEU A 92 -1.74 9.86 11.69
CA LEU A 92 -2.53 10.70 12.62
C LEU A 92 -3.29 11.78 11.85
N GLU A 93 -2.63 12.49 10.94
CA GLU A 93 -3.28 13.47 10.08
C GLU A 93 -4.31 12.83 9.13
N THR A 94 -4.07 11.59 8.68
CA THR A 94 -5.08 10.84 7.90
C THR A 94 -6.35 10.59 8.72
N GLU A 95 -6.26 10.42 10.04
CA GLU A 95 -7.43 10.30 10.91
C GLU A 95 -8.30 11.57 10.90
N VAL A 96 -7.68 12.74 10.82
CA VAL A 96 -8.39 14.03 10.66
C VAL A 96 -9.19 14.02 9.35
N ILE A 97 -8.60 13.53 8.25
CA ILE A 97 -9.30 13.40 6.96
C ILE A 97 -10.47 12.41 7.07
N VAL A 98 -10.30 11.28 7.78
CA VAL A 98 -11.39 10.32 8.01
C VAL A 98 -12.56 10.98 8.73
N GLN A 99 -12.29 11.76 9.78
CA GLN A 99 -13.32 12.47 10.55
C GLN A 99 -14.03 13.51 9.68
N GLU A 100 -13.27 14.31 8.94
CA GLU A 100 -13.83 15.32 8.05
C GLU A 100 -14.73 14.69 6.99
N CYS A 101 -14.28 13.61 6.35
CA CYS A 101 -15.06 12.95 5.31
C CYS A 101 -16.30 12.22 5.84
N SER A 102 -16.27 11.75 7.08
CA SER A 102 -17.45 11.22 7.76
C SER A 102 -18.53 12.30 7.96
N LEU A 103 -18.13 13.54 8.24
CA LEU A 103 -19.04 14.66 8.45
C LEU A 103 -19.55 15.27 7.14
N LYS A 104 -18.65 15.48 6.18
CA LYS A 104 -18.95 16.15 4.89
C LYS A 104 -19.40 15.20 3.78
N ASN A 105 -19.33 13.88 4.00
CA ASN A 105 -19.60 12.84 3.00
C ASN A 105 -18.74 12.99 1.73
N CYS A 106 -17.42 13.00 1.89
CA CYS A 106 -16.51 13.04 0.74
C CYS A 106 -16.73 11.84 -0.20
N SER A 107 -16.51 12.07 -1.49
CA SER A 107 -16.54 11.11 -2.59
C SER A 107 -15.57 9.95 -2.41
N LYS A 108 -14.45 10.18 -1.72
CA LYS A 108 -13.37 9.19 -1.48
C LYS A 108 -13.29 8.66 -0.06
N THR A 109 -14.35 8.80 0.75
CA THR A 109 -14.38 8.40 2.16
C THR A 109 -13.85 6.96 2.39
N GLN A 110 -14.23 6.01 1.53
CA GLN A 110 -13.78 4.62 1.66
C GLN A 110 -12.28 4.44 1.38
N ASP A 111 -11.74 5.14 0.38
CA ASP A 111 -10.31 5.08 0.06
C ASP A 111 -9.47 5.69 1.20
N VAL A 112 -9.90 6.82 1.77
CA VAL A 112 -9.28 7.44 2.96
C VAL A 112 -9.29 6.49 4.15
N TRP A 113 -10.43 5.83 4.41
CA TRP A 113 -10.53 4.86 5.51
C TRP A 113 -9.61 3.65 5.29
N ASN A 114 -9.48 3.18 4.05
CA ASN A 114 -8.57 2.08 3.71
C ASN A 114 -7.10 2.46 3.97
N ILE A 115 -6.68 3.69 3.64
CA ILE A 115 -5.34 4.22 3.94
C ILE A 115 -5.07 4.12 5.45
N TRP A 116 -5.94 4.71 6.27
CA TRP A 116 -5.79 4.70 7.74
C TRP A 116 -5.75 3.27 8.30
N LYS A 117 -6.68 2.42 7.86
CA LYS A 117 -6.77 1.02 8.33
C LYS A 117 -5.55 0.19 7.94
N ASN A 118 -5.16 0.22 6.67
CA ASN A 118 -4.03 -0.57 6.17
C ASN A 118 -2.71 -0.06 6.76
N GLY A 119 -2.62 1.25 6.99
CA GLY A 119 -1.55 1.91 7.72
C GLY A 119 -1.34 1.34 9.12
N ASN A 120 -2.38 1.40 9.95
CA ASN A 120 -2.35 0.89 11.32
C ASN A 120 -2.07 -0.61 11.37
N GLN A 121 -2.65 -1.40 10.46
CA GLN A 121 -2.32 -2.83 10.36
C GLN A 121 -0.85 -3.08 10.03
N SER A 122 -0.22 -2.21 9.24
CA SER A 122 1.21 -2.32 8.93
C SER A 122 2.07 -1.99 10.16
N PHE A 123 1.72 -0.97 10.95
CA PHE A 123 2.44 -0.67 12.20
C PHE A 123 2.42 -1.84 13.18
N GLU A 124 1.23 -2.43 13.40
CA GLU A 124 1.05 -3.59 14.28
C GLU A 124 1.87 -4.80 13.82
N LYS A 125 1.79 -5.14 12.52
CA LYS A 125 2.53 -6.30 11.95
C LYS A 125 4.04 -6.15 12.08
N ASN A 126 4.56 -4.94 11.88
CA ASN A 126 6.00 -4.67 11.87
C ASN A 126 6.58 -4.36 13.27
N LYS A 127 5.75 -4.35 14.33
CA LYS A 127 6.16 -4.03 15.71
C LYS A 127 6.95 -2.72 15.79
N LEU A 128 6.57 -1.73 15.00
CA LEU A 128 7.19 -0.42 15.00
C LEU A 128 6.90 0.23 16.36
N THR A 129 7.94 0.39 17.20
CA THR A 129 7.83 1.00 18.53
C THR A 129 8.32 2.43 18.47
N SER A 130 7.43 3.39 18.78
CA SER A 130 7.78 4.79 18.80
C SER A 130 8.77 5.08 19.94
N LYS A 131 10.05 5.15 19.62
CA LYS A 131 11.02 5.79 20.51
C LYS A 131 11.16 7.23 20.04
N LYS A 132 10.59 8.17 20.81
CA LYS A 132 10.82 9.59 20.56
C LYS A 132 12.31 9.85 20.73
N LEU A 133 12.95 10.33 19.66
CA LEU A 133 14.30 10.85 19.69
C LEU A 133 14.20 12.36 19.88
N GLU A 134 14.98 12.93 20.81
CA GLU A 134 14.93 14.38 21.11
C GLU A 134 15.18 15.27 19.89
N LYS A 135 15.87 14.76 18.87
CA LYS A 135 16.16 15.48 17.63
C LYS A 135 14.98 15.52 16.63
N CYS A 136 13.97 14.67 16.80
CA CYS A 136 12.85 14.58 15.87
C CYS A 136 11.70 15.49 16.33
N LYS A 137 11.14 16.23 15.38
CA LYS A 137 9.98 17.09 15.60
C LYS A 137 8.73 16.29 15.99
N GLU A 138 7.90 16.89 16.83
CA GLU A 138 6.49 16.50 17.00
C GLU A 138 5.68 16.84 15.73
N CYS A 139 4.50 16.25 15.59
CA CYS A 139 3.70 16.40 14.38
C CYS A 139 3.28 17.87 14.19
N GLU A 140 2.89 18.52 15.27
CA GLU A 140 2.42 19.90 15.34
C GLU A 140 3.53 20.94 15.09
N GLU A 141 4.79 20.52 15.04
CA GLU A 141 5.92 21.38 14.66
C GLU A 141 6.16 21.42 13.14
N TYR A 142 5.48 20.57 12.37
CA TYR A 142 5.53 20.64 10.91
C TYR A 142 4.61 21.75 10.38
N GLU A 143 4.92 22.23 9.18
CA GLU A 143 4.07 23.18 8.48
C GLU A 143 2.74 22.51 8.10
N GLU A 144 1.62 23.19 8.33
CA GLU A 144 0.35 22.74 7.80
C GLU A 144 0.26 23.02 6.29
N LYS A 145 -0.15 22.02 5.52
CA LYS A 145 -0.32 22.13 4.07
C LYS A 145 -1.71 21.67 3.66
N ASN A 146 -2.14 22.09 2.48
CA ASN A 146 -3.38 21.59 1.91
C ASN A 146 -3.31 20.10 1.62
N PHE A 147 -4.47 19.47 1.47
CA PHE A 147 -4.62 18.05 1.20
C PHE A 147 -3.78 17.54 0.01
N THR A 148 -3.66 18.31 -1.07
CA THR A 148 -2.88 17.87 -2.25
C THR A 148 -1.39 17.75 -1.90
N GLU A 149 -0.82 18.79 -1.28
CA GLU A 149 0.58 18.78 -0.85
C GLU A 149 0.85 17.73 0.23
N PHE A 150 -0.10 17.51 1.14
CA PHE A 150 -0.04 16.43 2.13
C PHE A 150 0.10 15.07 1.46
N VAL A 151 -0.80 14.71 0.53
CA VAL A 151 -0.76 13.43 -0.18
C VAL A 151 0.54 13.26 -0.98
N GLU A 152 1.02 14.32 -1.64
CA GLU A 152 2.27 14.27 -2.39
C GLU A 152 3.49 13.99 -1.52
N ASN A 153 3.58 14.61 -0.34
CA ASN A 153 4.68 14.35 0.59
C ASN A 153 4.54 12.96 1.23
N PHE A 154 3.31 12.52 1.54
CA PHE A 154 3.08 11.19 2.10
C PHE A 154 3.55 10.09 1.15
N VAL A 155 3.23 10.21 -0.15
CA VAL A 155 3.69 9.29 -1.19
C VAL A 155 5.22 9.26 -1.26
N LYS A 156 5.89 10.43 -1.24
CA LYS A 156 7.36 10.51 -1.31
C LYS A 156 8.02 9.81 -0.11
N VAL A 157 7.50 10.02 1.10
CA VAL A 157 8.02 9.38 2.32
C VAL A 157 7.84 7.86 2.26
N MET A 158 6.65 7.38 1.87
CA MET A 158 6.39 5.94 1.74
C MET A 158 7.26 5.27 0.68
N GLN A 159 7.48 5.94 -0.45
CA GLN A 159 8.36 5.42 -1.51
C GLN A 159 9.82 5.33 -1.07
N ARG A 160 10.28 6.26 -0.22
CA ARG A 160 11.62 6.20 0.38
C ARG A 160 11.76 5.00 1.32
N ASP A 161 10.74 4.70 2.13
CA ASP A 161 10.72 3.54 3.03
C ASP A 161 10.69 2.19 2.31
N CYS A 162 10.36 2.17 1.02
CA CYS A 162 10.28 0.97 0.20
C CYS A 162 11.50 0.74 -0.69
N LYS A 163 12.55 1.56 -0.56
CA LYS A 163 13.86 1.37 -1.22
C LYS A 163 14.84 0.67 -0.27
#